data_AF-A0A7C1UVQ8-F1
#
_entry.id   AF-A0A7C1UVQ8-F1
#
_cell.length_a   1.000
_cell.length_b   1.000
_cell.length_c   1.000
_cell.angle_alpha   90.00
_cell.angle_beta   90.00
_cell.angle_gamma   90.00
#
_symmetry.space_group_name_H-M   'P 1'
#
loop_
_entity.id
_entity.type
_entity.pdbx_description
1 polymer ?
#
loop_
_entity_poly.entity_id
_entity_poly.type
_entity_poly.pdbx_seq_one_letter_code
_entity_poly.pdbx_strand_id
1 'polypeptide(L)'
;MHKLVIAVLVGERTEEEAVGFVARLRARLADACQPLLTSDSLPCQIHSDVDTFPKARYTPARFMRFKRLELQGYKSFASRTEFLFPTGITAIVGPNGSGKSNIADAIRWALGEQSLRMLRGKSTADMIFSGSRRRARAGMAEVLLTLDNEDGWLPVEFTEVTIGRRAYRSGESEYLLNGSRVRLRDLTELLAESGLSQRTYTVVGQGLVDAALSLRPQERRALFEEAAGIAVYRARREGAVARLEEAGRNLERVHDILGEIAPRLKRLEAQAARFQQYERVSAHLKRLQRAWYGYHWGQAQEALRA
;
A
#
# COMPACT_ATOMS: atom_id res chain seq x y z
N MET A 1 -22.23 -2.05 -1.09
CA MET A 1 -21.08 -2.78 -0.51
C MET A 1 -20.82 -4.03 -1.34
N HIS A 2 -19.93 -3.97 -2.32
CA HIS A 2 -19.56 -5.14 -3.12
C HIS A 2 -18.43 -5.89 -2.41
N LYS A 3 -18.77 -6.76 -1.46
CA LYS A 3 -17.78 -7.63 -0.82
C LYS A 3 -17.56 -8.86 -1.68
N LEU A 4 -16.32 -9.08 -2.09
CA LEU A 4 -15.90 -10.31 -2.76
C LEU A 4 -15.92 -11.46 -1.75
N VAL A 5 -16.96 -12.30 -1.80
CA VAL A 5 -17.06 -13.48 -0.94
C VAL A 5 -16.28 -14.63 -1.60
N ILE A 6 -15.06 -14.87 -1.13
CA ILE A 6 -14.23 -16.00 -1.56
C ILE A 6 -14.66 -17.24 -0.79
N ALA A 7 -15.63 -18.00 -1.31
CA ALA A 7 -15.97 -19.31 -0.76
C ALA A 7 -15.18 -20.43 -1.44
N VAL A 8 -13.87 -20.55 -1.13
CA VAL A 8 -13.10 -21.76 -1.47
C VAL A 8 -13.30 -22.76 -0.34
N LEU A 9 -14.27 -23.65 -0.52
CA LEU A 9 -14.56 -24.71 0.43
C LEU A 9 -13.63 -25.89 0.14
N VAL A 10 -12.53 -25.96 0.89
CA VAL A 10 -11.62 -27.11 0.89
C VAL A 10 -12.13 -28.09 1.95
N GLY A 11 -12.77 -29.18 1.52
CA GLY A 11 -13.28 -30.22 2.41
C GLY A 11 -13.01 -31.62 1.89
N GLU A 12 -12.96 -32.59 2.81
CA GLU A 12 -12.84 -34.03 2.56
C GLU A 12 -14.20 -34.60 2.11
N ARG A 13 -14.69 -34.19 0.94
CA ARG A 13 -15.99 -34.64 0.44
C ARG A 13 -15.85 -35.30 -0.93
N THR A 14 -16.62 -36.34 -1.16
CA THR A 14 -16.78 -36.94 -2.50
C THR A 14 -17.44 -35.93 -3.44
N GLU A 15 -17.36 -36.16 -4.75
CA GLU A 15 -17.90 -35.25 -5.77
C GLU A 15 -19.41 -34.99 -5.56
N GLU A 16 -20.19 -36.03 -5.23
CA GLU A 16 -21.62 -35.94 -4.93
C GLU A 16 -21.92 -35.09 -3.67
N GLU A 17 -21.13 -35.25 -2.61
CA GLU A 17 -21.28 -34.50 -1.37
C GLU A 17 -20.90 -33.02 -1.52
N ALA A 18 -19.93 -32.72 -2.38
CA ALA A 18 -19.51 -31.37 -2.72
C ALA A 18 -20.60 -30.65 -3.53
N VAL A 19 -21.18 -31.32 -4.54
CA VAL A 19 -22.32 -30.79 -5.31
C VAL A 19 -23.51 -30.51 -4.38
N GLY A 20 -23.85 -31.44 -3.48
CA GLY A 20 -24.92 -31.24 -2.50
C GLY A 20 -24.62 -30.11 -1.50
N PHE A 21 -23.36 -29.89 -1.13
CA PHE A 21 -22.97 -28.80 -0.24
C PHE A 21 -23.02 -27.43 -0.92
N VAL A 22 -22.55 -27.32 -2.17
CA VAL A 22 -22.69 -26.10 -2.98
C VAL A 22 -24.16 -25.75 -3.18
N ALA A 23 -25.02 -26.74 -3.44
CA ALA A 23 -26.46 -26.54 -3.56
C ALA A 23 -27.08 -26.00 -2.26
N ARG A 24 -26.73 -26.58 -1.10
CA ARG A 24 -27.19 -26.09 0.22
C ARG A 24 -26.65 -24.70 0.57
N LEU A 25 -25.39 -24.41 0.22
CA LEU A 25 -24.80 -23.09 0.44
C LEU A 25 -25.49 -22.04 -0.43
N ARG A 26 -25.76 -22.37 -1.69
CA ARG A 26 -26.49 -21.50 -2.62
C ARG A 26 -27.91 -21.21 -2.13
N ALA A 27 -28.61 -22.22 -1.61
CA ALA A 27 -29.92 -22.06 -0.99
C ALA A 27 -29.86 -21.17 0.27
N ARG A 28 -28.89 -21.38 1.16
CA ARG A 28 -28.70 -20.55 2.36
C ARG A 28 -28.30 -19.11 2.05
N LEU A 29 -27.47 -18.90 1.04
CA LEU A 29 -27.10 -17.56 0.58
C LEU A 29 -28.28 -16.85 -0.10
N ALA A 30 -29.13 -17.58 -0.83
CA ALA A 30 -30.37 -17.04 -1.39
C ALA A 30 -31.33 -16.59 -0.28
N ASP A 31 -31.56 -17.43 0.74
CA ASP A 31 -32.39 -17.09 1.91
C ASP A 31 -31.82 -15.91 2.71
N ALA A 32 -30.50 -15.84 2.89
CA ALA A 32 -29.83 -14.74 3.62
C ALA A 32 -29.88 -13.40 2.86
N CYS A 33 -29.99 -13.42 1.53
CA CYS A 33 -30.13 -12.23 0.70
C CYS A 33 -31.59 -11.79 0.51
N GLN A 34 -32.57 -12.64 0.83
CA GLN A 34 -34.00 -12.36 0.65
C GLN A 34 -34.52 -11.12 1.41
N PRO A 35 -34.05 -10.77 2.64
CA PRO A 35 -34.51 -9.57 3.33
C PRO A 35 -34.03 -8.24 2.71
N LEU A 36 -33.06 -8.27 1.79
CA LEU A 36 -32.52 -7.07 1.14
C LEU A 36 -33.26 -6.68 -0.15
N LEU A 37 -34.25 -7.46 -0.56
CA LEU A 37 -35.04 -7.23 -1.79
C LEU A 37 -36.52 -6.93 -1.53
N THR A 38 -36.99 -6.99 -0.28
CA THR A 38 -38.39 -6.73 0.07
C THR A 38 -38.51 -5.92 1.36
N SER A 39 -38.34 -4.60 1.27
CA SER A 39 -38.95 -3.68 2.25
C SER A 39 -39.20 -2.32 1.62
N ASP A 40 -40.13 -2.28 0.68
CA ASP A 40 -41.00 -1.11 0.52
C ASP A 40 -41.97 -1.11 1.71
N SER A 41 -41.56 -0.53 2.83
CA SER A 41 -42.41 0.07 3.87
C SER A 41 -41.62 0.27 5.15
N LEU A 42 -41.38 1.53 5.53
CA LEU A 42 -41.77 2.10 6.83
C LEU A 42 -41.38 3.60 6.86
N PRO A 43 -42.21 4.45 7.49
CA PRO A 43 -42.08 5.89 7.43
C PRO A 43 -41.09 6.36 8.49
N CYS A 44 -40.01 7.00 8.08
CA CYS A 44 -39.18 7.78 8.99
C CYS A 44 -39.13 9.21 8.45
N GLN A 45 -39.94 10.08 9.05
CA GLN A 45 -39.83 11.53 8.90
C GLN A 45 -38.49 11.95 9.50
N ILE A 46 -37.47 12.09 8.65
CA ILE A 46 -36.25 12.81 8.98
C ILE A 46 -36.27 14.07 8.12
N HIS A 47 -36.18 15.19 8.82
CA HIS A 47 -36.19 16.54 8.30
C HIS A 47 -35.45 16.71 6.97
N SER A 48 -36.12 17.41 6.06
CA SER A 48 -35.56 18.03 4.86
C SER A 48 -34.36 18.90 5.22
N ASP A 49 -33.22 18.67 4.54
CA ASP A 49 -32.26 19.67 4.06
C ASP A 49 -30.85 19.07 3.91
N VAL A 50 -30.65 18.11 2.99
CA VAL A 50 -29.35 17.90 2.29
C VAL A 50 -29.61 17.23 0.92
N ASP A 51 -30.07 18.01 -0.05
CA ASP A 51 -30.08 17.60 -1.46
C ASP A 51 -28.66 17.68 -2.04
N THR A 52 -27.89 16.58 -1.99
CA THR A 52 -26.92 16.15 -3.04
C THR A 52 -26.14 14.91 -2.60
N PHE A 53 -26.77 13.73 -2.67
CA PHE A 53 -26.02 12.48 -2.79
C PHE A 53 -26.20 11.94 -4.22
N PRO A 54 -25.12 11.69 -4.98
CA PRO A 54 -25.26 11.08 -6.30
C PRO A 54 -25.88 9.69 -6.13
N LYS A 55 -27.05 9.49 -6.75
CA LYS A 55 -27.75 8.20 -6.79
C LYS A 55 -26.78 7.15 -7.35
N ALA A 56 -26.21 6.32 -6.49
CA ALA A 56 -25.40 5.18 -6.88
C ALA A 56 -26.29 4.25 -7.72
N ARG A 57 -25.99 4.14 -9.02
CA ARG A 57 -26.66 3.20 -9.91
C ARG A 57 -26.42 1.78 -9.38
N TYR A 58 -27.48 1.09 -9.04
CA TYR A 58 -27.44 -0.33 -8.66
C TYR A 58 -27.24 -1.15 -9.94
N THR A 59 -25.99 -1.54 -10.22
CA THR A 59 -25.67 -2.56 -11.22
C THR A 59 -25.78 -3.93 -10.54
N PRO A 60 -26.46 -4.94 -11.12
CA PRO A 60 -26.52 -6.27 -10.53
C PRO A 60 -25.10 -6.81 -10.34
N ALA A 61 -24.75 -7.11 -9.09
CA ALA A 61 -23.40 -7.48 -8.72
C ALA A 61 -22.96 -8.75 -9.46
N ARG A 62 -21.97 -8.66 -10.35
CA ARG A 62 -21.19 -9.82 -10.78
C ARG A 62 -20.47 -10.38 -9.56
N PHE A 63 -20.92 -11.55 -9.09
CA PHE A 63 -20.52 -12.12 -7.80
C PHE A 63 -19.11 -12.74 -7.79
N MET A 64 -18.41 -12.84 -8.92
CA MET A 64 -17.07 -13.41 -8.97
C MET A 64 -16.18 -12.65 -9.96
N ARG A 65 -15.07 -12.10 -9.46
CA ARG A 65 -14.13 -11.25 -10.21
C ARG A 65 -12.85 -11.98 -10.62
N PHE A 66 -12.67 -13.24 -10.24
CA PHE A 66 -11.53 -14.05 -10.66
C PHE A 66 -11.86 -14.74 -11.99
N LYS A 67 -11.05 -14.52 -13.01
CA LYS A 67 -11.14 -15.24 -14.29
C LYS A 67 -10.22 -16.46 -14.30
N ARG A 68 -8.98 -16.28 -13.84
CA ARG A 68 -7.93 -17.28 -14.00
C ARG A 68 -6.83 -17.21 -12.95
N LEU A 69 -6.30 -18.36 -12.53
CA LEU A 69 -5.08 -18.48 -11.72
C LEU A 69 -4.08 -19.39 -12.43
N GLU A 70 -2.86 -18.91 -12.62
CA GLU A 70 -1.75 -19.69 -13.14
C GLU A 70 -0.70 -19.89 -12.04
N LEU A 71 -0.25 -21.13 -11.87
CA LEU A 71 0.77 -21.53 -10.91
C LEU A 71 1.93 -22.20 -11.64
N GLN A 72 3.16 -21.76 -11.38
CA GLN A 72 4.36 -22.41 -11.90
C GLN A 72 5.42 -22.48 -10.81
N GLY A 73 5.94 -23.69 -10.55
CA GLY A 73 6.98 -23.89 -9.54
C GLY A 73 6.57 -23.53 -8.11
N TYR A 74 5.28 -23.35 -7.83
CA TYR A 74 4.76 -22.93 -6.52
C TYR A 74 4.34 -24.13 -5.68
N LYS A 75 4.98 -24.33 -4.52
CA LYS A 75 4.74 -25.45 -3.60
C LYS A 75 4.58 -26.78 -4.34
N SER A 76 3.40 -27.40 -4.34
CA SER A 76 3.13 -28.69 -5.00
C SER A 76 3.06 -28.62 -6.53
N PHE A 77 2.95 -27.43 -7.12
CA PHE A 77 2.72 -27.21 -8.55
C PHE A 77 4.05 -27.02 -9.30
N ALA A 78 4.70 -28.12 -9.66
CA ALA A 78 6.00 -28.10 -10.31
C ALA A 78 5.96 -27.64 -11.79
N SER A 79 4.89 -27.97 -12.52
CA SER A 79 4.62 -27.51 -13.87
C SER A 79 3.63 -26.35 -13.87
N ARG A 80 3.65 -25.55 -14.94
CA ARG A 80 2.61 -24.55 -15.19
C ARG A 80 1.25 -25.23 -15.17
N THR A 81 0.38 -24.76 -14.28
CA THR A 81 -0.98 -25.26 -14.06
C THR A 81 -1.91 -24.08 -14.10
N GLU A 82 -2.98 -24.17 -14.88
CA GLU A 82 -3.96 -23.12 -15.08
C GLU A 82 -5.30 -23.55 -14.49
N PHE A 83 -5.91 -22.66 -13.71
CA PHE A 83 -7.24 -22.83 -13.14
C PHE A 83 -8.15 -21.74 -13.69
N LEU A 84 -9.25 -22.14 -14.31
CA LEU A 84 -10.28 -21.23 -14.79
C LEU A 84 -11.40 -21.17 -13.75
N PHE A 85 -11.80 -19.96 -13.39
CA PHE A 85 -12.86 -19.73 -12.42
C PHE A 85 -14.11 -19.22 -13.14
N PRO A 86 -15.14 -20.07 -13.32
CA PRO A 86 -16.39 -19.61 -13.87
C PRO A 86 -17.12 -18.73 -12.84
N THR A 87 -17.98 -17.83 -13.32
CA THR A 87 -18.79 -16.98 -12.44
C THR A 87 -19.68 -17.81 -11.52
N GLY A 88 -19.59 -17.59 -10.20
CA GLY A 88 -20.45 -18.24 -9.22
C GLY A 88 -19.67 -18.82 -8.04
N ILE A 89 -20.05 -20.02 -7.60
CA ILE A 89 -19.38 -20.75 -6.51
C ILE A 89 -18.49 -21.81 -7.13
N THR A 90 -17.17 -21.75 -6.87
CA THR A 90 -16.22 -22.77 -7.30
C THR A 90 -15.83 -23.64 -6.11
N ALA A 91 -16.06 -24.96 -6.22
CA ALA A 91 -15.61 -25.93 -5.23
C ALA A 91 -14.32 -26.61 -5.72
N ILE A 92 -13.35 -26.75 -4.82
CA ILE A 92 -12.07 -27.43 -5.11
C ILE A 92 -12.01 -28.70 -4.28
N VAL A 93 -12.17 -29.84 -4.94
CA VAL A 93 -12.20 -31.18 -4.32
C VAL A 93 -10.98 -32.01 -4.73
N GLY A 94 -10.64 -33.00 -3.91
CA GLY A 94 -9.53 -33.90 -4.19
C GLY A 94 -8.98 -34.60 -2.94
N PRO A 95 -8.12 -35.61 -3.08
CA PRO A 95 -7.60 -36.40 -1.97
C PRO A 95 -6.61 -35.63 -1.08
N ASN A 96 -6.42 -36.06 0.16
CA ASN A 96 -5.47 -35.42 1.08
C ASN A 96 -4.04 -35.38 0.51
N GLY A 97 -3.37 -34.23 0.67
CA GLY A 97 -2.05 -34.00 0.08
C GLY A 97 -2.04 -33.55 -1.39
N SER A 98 -3.19 -33.43 -2.07
CA SER A 98 -3.26 -32.99 -3.47
C SER A 98 -2.94 -31.50 -3.71
N GLY A 99 -2.63 -30.73 -2.66
CA GLY A 99 -2.27 -29.32 -2.79
C GLY A 99 -3.46 -28.34 -2.81
N LYS A 100 -4.67 -28.75 -2.43
CA LYS A 100 -5.86 -27.86 -2.38
C LYS A 100 -5.65 -26.59 -1.56
N SER A 101 -5.11 -26.72 -0.35
CA SER A 101 -4.78 -25.56 0.50
C SER A 101 -3.72 -24.65 -0.14
N ASN A 102 -2.85 -25.20 -0.99
CA ASN A 102 -1.82 -24.41 -1.66
C ASN A 102 -2.41 -23.49 -2.73
N ILE A 103 -3.56 -23.81 -3.31
CA ILE A 103 -4.26 -22.93 -4.26
C ILE A 103 -4.74 -21.66 -3.54
N ALA A 104 -5.37 -21.83 -2.38
CA ALA A 104 -5.80 -20.71 -1.54
C ALA A 104 -4.61 -19.87 -1.05
N ASP A 105 -3.52 -20.53 -0.66
CA ASP A 105 -2.28 -19.84 -0.29
C ASP A 105 -1.66 -19.10 -1.49
N ALA A 106 -1.72 -19.66 -2.71
CA ALA A 106 -1.20 -19.03 -3.92
C ALA A 106 -1.93 -17.73 -4.23
N ILE A 107 -3.26 -17.73 -4.12
CA ILE A 107 -4.10 -16.54 -4.29
C ILE A 107 -3.68 -15.46 -3.28
N ARG A 108 -3.56 -15.79 -1.99
CA ARG A 108 -3.07 -14.85 -0.97
C ARG A 108 -1.66 -14.32 -1.27
N TRP A 109 -0.78 -15.22 -1.71
CA TRP A 109 0.61 -14.89 -2.00
C TRP A 109 0.75 -13.91 -3.16
N ALA A 110 -0.04 -14.09 -4.23
CA ALA A 110 -0.10 -13.19 -5.38
C ALA A 110 -0.67 -11.81 -5.02
N LEU A 111 -1.64 -11.78 -4.11
CA LEU A 111 -2.28 -10.55 -3.62
C LEU A 111 -1.44 -9.76 -2.61
N GLY A 112 -0.23 -10.23 -2.30
CA GLY A 112 0.74 -9.47 -1.50
C GLY A 112 0.90 -9.89 -0.05
N GLU A 113 0.36 -11.05 0.36
CA GLU A 113 0.58 -11.57 1.73
C GLU A 113 2.08 -11.69 2.03
N GLN A 114 2.50 -11.02 3.12
CA GLN A 114 3.89 -11.01 3.57
C GLN A 114 4.14 -12.02 4.69
N SER A 115 3.11 -12.40 5.44
CA SER A 115 3.23 -13.35 6.55
C SER A 115 3.47 -14.76 6.03
N LEU A 116 4.73 -15.19 6.05
CA LEU A 116 5.11 -16.56 5.71
C LEU A 116 4.41 -17.60 6.59
N ARG A 117 4.13 -17.25 7.86
CA ARG A 117 3.36 -18.10 8.78
C ARG A 117 1.94 -18.36 8.28
N MET A 118 1.27 -17.34 7.73
CA MET A 118 -0.07 -17.50 7.14
C MET A 118 -0.04 -18.34 5.87
N LEU A 119 1.07 -18.29 5.14
CA LEU A 119 1.33 -19.08 3.93
C LEU A 119 1.94 -20.47 4.24
N ARG A 120 2.00 -20.88 5.51
CA ARG A 120 2.56 -22.18 5.93
C ARG A 120 4.00 -22.40 5.47
N GLY A 121 4.81 -21.35 5.43
CA GLY A 121 6.23 -21.38 5.13
C GLY A 121 7.08 -20.71 6.21
N LYS A 122 8.38 -21.04 6.25
CA LYS A 122 9.38 -20.38 7.09
C LYS A 122 10.22 -19.39 6.30
N SER A 123 10.45 -19.67 5.02
CA SER A 123 11.22 -18.85 4.10
C SER A 123 10.50 -18.66 2.76
N THR A 124 10.89 -17.64 1.99
CA THR A 124 10.41 -17.47 0.60
C THR A 124 10.78 -18.67 -0.28
N ALA A 125 11.92 -19.32 -0.01
CA ALA A 125 12.34 -20.51 -0.73
C ALA A 125 11.39 -21.71 -0.52
N ASP A 126 10.63 -21.73 0.58
CA ASP A 126 9.62 -22.78 0.85
C ASP A 126 8.38 -22.63 -0.03
N MET A 127 8.18 -21.45 -0.63
CA MET A 127 7.12 -21.24 -1.61
C MET A 127 7.49 -21.87 -2.96
N ILE A 128 8.78 -22.16 -3.19
CA ILE A 128 9.30 -22.72 -4.42
C ILE A 128 9.33 -24.25 -4.32
N PHE A 129 8.82 -24.94 -5.34
CA PHE A 129 8.81 -26.40 -5.42
C PHE A 129 10.20 -26.97 -5.11
N SER A 130 10.28 -27.73 -4.03
CA SER A 130 11.51 -28.29 -3.47
C SER A 130 12.05 -29.50 -4.24
N GLY A 131 11.30 -30.00 -5.22
CA GLY A 131 11.64 -31.22 -5.94
C GLY A 131 10.90 -32.45 -5.40
N SER A 132 10.83 -33.49 -6.21
CA SER A 132 10.32 -34.81 -5.83
C SER A 132 11.26 -35.89 -6.37
N ARG A 133 11.05 -37.15 -5.99
CA ARG A 133 11.84 -38.29 -6.51
C ARG A 133 11.87 -38.37 -8.03
N ARG A 134 10.84 -37.85 -8.71
CA ARG A 134 10.69 -37.87 -10.17
C ARG A 134 11.01 -36.54 -10.85
N ARG A 135 11.20 -35.44 -10.09
CA ARG A 135 11.31 -34.09 -10.69
C ARG A 135 12.27 -33.21 -9.89
N ALA A 136 13.19 -32.56 -10.60
CA ALA A 136 14.13 -31.63 -10.00
C ALA A 136 13.42 -30.45 -9.33
N ARG A 137 14.11 -29.85 -8.35
CA ARG A 137 13.66 -28.62 -7.68
C ARG A 137 13.50 -27.47 -8.69
N ALA A 138 12.47 -26.65 -8.54
CA ALA A 138 12.30 -25.47 -9.36
C ALA A 138 13.25 -24.35 -8.89
N GLY A 139 13.77 -23.53 -9.82
CA GLY A 139 14.57 -22.35 -9.50
C GLY A 139 13.76 -21.12 -9.12
N MET A 140 12.48 -21.10 -9.51
CA MET A 140 11.56 -19.97 -9.40
C MET A 140 10.14 -20.48 -9.15
N ALA A 141 9.35 -19.69 -8.41
CA ALA A 141 7.91 -19.84 -8.30
C ALA A 141 7.22 -18.58 -8.84
N GLU A 142 6.17 -18.76 -9.64
CA GLU A 142 5.32 -17.72 -10.18
C GLU A 142 3.87 -18.06 -9.94
N VAL A 143 3.11 -17.07 -9.49
CA VAL A 143 1.67 -17.13 -9.41
C VAL A 143 1.10 -15.89 -10.08
N LEU A 144 0.19 -16.08 -11.04
CA LEU A 144 -0.51 -15.03 -11.76
C LEU A 144 -2.01 -15.19 -11.53
N LEU A 145 -2.68 -14.12 -11.13
CA LEU A 145 -4.11 -14.06 -10.86
C LEU A 145 -4.73 -13.02 -11.78
N THR A 146 -5.58 -13.47 -12.69
CA THR A 146 -6.30 -12.60 -13.63
C THR A 146 -7.69 -12.28 -13.08
N LEU A 147 -7.96 -10.98 -13.00
CA LEU A 147 -9.18 -10.38 -12.52
C LEU A 147 -9.96 -9.77 -13.67
N ASP A 148 -11.27 -9.91 -13.62
CA ASP A 148 -12.20 -9.20 -14.49
C ASP A 148 -12.43 -7.79 -13.96
N ASN A 149 -12.14 -6.77 -14.76
CA ASN A 149 -12.30 -5.35 -14.44
C ASN A 149 -13.19 -4.62 -15.47
N GLU A 150 -14.07 -5.34 -16.17
CA GLU A 150 -15.05 -4.74 -17.10
C GLU A 150 -15.90 -3.63 -16.45
N ASP A 151 -16.19 -3.74 -15.15
CA ASP A 151 -16.99 -2.76 -14.40
C ASP A 151 -16.15 -1.59 -13.82
N GLY A 152 -14.83 -1.53 -14.10
CA GLY A 152 -13.94 -0.45 -13.65
C GLY A 152 -13.79 -0.34 -12.12
N TRP A 153 -13.91 -1.46 -11.40
CA TRP A 153 -13.85 -1.49 -9.93
C TRP A 153 -12.43 -1.39 -9.37
N LEU A 154 -11.42 -1.75 -10.17
CA LEU A 154 -10.03 -1.38 -9.95
C LEU A 154 -9.75 -0.07 -10.72
N PRO A 155 -9.02 0.89 -10.13
CA PRO A 155 -8.68 2.14 -10.78
C PRO A 155 -7.53 1.95 -11.80
N VAL A 156 -7.79 1.11 -12.80
CA VAL A 156 -6.93 0.83 -13.95
C VAL A 156 -7.78 0.79 -15.21
N GLU A 157 -7.22 1.27 -16.32
CA GLU A 157 -7.94 1.40 -17.60
C GLU A 157 -8.17 0.05 -18.32
N PHE A 158 -7.57 -1.02 -17.81
CA PHE A 158 -7.67 -2.35 -18.41
C PHE A 158 -8.94 -3.07 -17.97
N THR A 159 -9.61 -3.71 -18.94
CA THR A 159 -10.77 -4.59 -18.69
C THR A 159 -10.37 -5.90 -18.03
N GLU A 160 -9.12 -6.33 -18.16
CA GLU A 160 -8.56 -7.47 -17.46
C GLU A 160 -7.25 -7.10 -16.78
N VAL A 161 -7.11 -7.54 -15.53
CA VAL A 161 -5.97 -7.17 -14.68
C VAL A 161 -5.32 -8.43 -14.15
N THR A 162 -4.09 -8.69 -14.55
CA THR A 162 -3.27 -9.79 -14.05
C THR A 162 -2.34 -9.30 -12.96
N ILE A 163 -2.58 -9.73 -11.73
CA ILE A 163 -1.71 -9.49 -10.57
C ILE A 163 -0.86 -10.73 -10.36
N GLY A 164 0.44 -10.56 -10.16
CA GLY A 164 1.34 -11.69 -10.00
C GLY A 164 2.44 -11.46 -8.99
N ARG A 165 3.00 -12.57 -8.50
CA ARG A 165 4.22 -12.57 -7.72
C ARG A 165 5.16 -13.64 -8.23
N ARG A 166 6.42 -13.27 -8.38
CA ARG A 166 7.52 -14.16 -8.77
C ARG A 166 8.58 -14.17 -7.67
N ALA A 167 9.09 -15.34 -7.33
CA ALA A 167 10.17 -15.49 -6.36
C ALA A 167 11.22 -16.46 -6.85
N TYR A 168 12.47 -16.11 -6.63
CA TYR A 168 13.63 -16.89 -7.04
C TYR A 168 14.34 -17.48 -5.82
N ARG A 169 15.05 -18.60 -6.00
CA ARG A 169 15.88 -19.19 -4.93
C ARG A 169 17.04 -18.29 -4.48
N SER A 170 17.41 -17.29 -5.29
CA SER A 170 18.36 -16.24 -4.90
C SER A 170 17.86 -15.37 -3.74
N GLY A 171 16.57 -15.42 -3.41
CA GLY A 171 15.92 -14.56 -2.41
C GLY A 171 15.22 -13.35 -3.01
N GLU A 172 15.42 -13.09 -4.31
CA GLU A 172 14.73 -12.02 -5.02
C GLU A 172 13.24 -12.34 -5.20
N SER A 173 12.40 -11.31 -5.07
CA SER A 173 10.97 -11.41 -5.35
C SER A 173 10.47 -10.17 -6.07
N GLU A 174 9.54 -10.39 -7.00
CA GLU A 174 9.01 -9.38 -7.90
C GLU A 174 7.49 -9.44 -7.85
N TYR A 175 6.87 -8.26 -7.82
CA TYR A 175 5.42 -8.13 -7.99
C TYR A 175 5.15 -7.66 -9.41
N LEU A 176 4.10 -8.23 -10.01
CA LEU A 176 3.74 -8.03 -11.40
C LEU A 176 2.31 -7.50 -11.46
N LEU A 177 2.09 -6.48 -12.29
CA LEU A 177 0.79 -5.98 -12.68
C LEU A 177 0.75 -5.91 -14.20
N ASN A 178 -0.10 -6.70 -14.83
CA ASN A 178 -0.18 -6.87 -16.29
C ASN A 178 1.20 -7.16 -16.92
N GLY A 179 2.02 -7.95 -16.24
CA GLY A 179 3.38 -8.30 -16.66
C GLY A 179 4.46 -7.25 -16.35
N SER A 180 4.09 -6.04 -15.95
CA SER A 180 5.02 -4.98 -15.54
C SER A 180 5.42 -5.12 -14.07
N ARG A 181 6.69 -4.85 -13.76
CA ARG A 181 7.20 -4.89 -12.38
C ARG A 181 6.67 -3.68 -11.60
N VAL A 182 6.05 -3.94 -10.45
CA VAL A 182 5.50 -2.92 -9.54
C VAL A 182 6.02 -3.11 -8.12
N ARG A 183 5.95 -2.06 -7.29
CA ARG A 183 6.26 -2.19 -5.86
C ARG A 183 5.06 -2.77 -5.12
N LEU A 184 5.32 -3.51 -4.05
CA LEU A 184 4.24 -4.02 -3.18
C LEU A 184 3.36 -2.91 -2.63
N ARG A 185 3.94 -1.75 -2.32
CA ARG A 185 3.20 -0.58 -1.82
C ARG A 185 2.13 -0.15 -2.82
N ASP A 186 2.51 0.01 -4.07
CA ASP A 186 1.63 0.45 -5.15
C ASP A 186 0.51 -0.58 -5.39
N LEU A 187 0.86 -1.88 -5.39
CA LEU A 187 -0.11 -2.96 -5.49
C LEU A 187 -1.10 -2.96 -4.30
N THR A 188 -0.60 -2.74 -3.09
CA THR A 188 -1.42 -2.72 -1.87
C THR A 188 -2.36 -1.52 -1.85
N GLU A 189 -1.90 -0.36 -2.31
CA GLU A 189 -2.70 0.85 -2.42
C GLU A 189 -3.83 0.67 -3.46
N LEU A 190 -3.49 0.14 -4.64
CA LEU A 190 -4.46 -0.22 -5.68
C LEU A 190 -5.55 -1.16 -5.16
N LEU A 191 -5.14 -2.22 -4.47
CA LEU A 191 -6.06 -3.20 -3.89
C LEU A 191 -6.89 -2.62 -2.75
N ALA A 192 -6.34 -1.72 -1.93
CA ALA A 192 -7.05 -1.07 -0.84
C ALA A 192 -8.19 -0.16 -1.34
N GLU A 193 -7.98 0.59 -2.42
CA GLU A 193 -9.02 1.44 -3.03
C GLU A 193 -10.18 0.62 -3.58
N SER A 194 -9.87 -0.56 -4.10
CA SER A 194 -10.85 -1.50 -4.66
C SER A 194 -11.60 -2.33 -3.60
N GLY A 195 -11.24 -2.18 -2.31
CA GLY A 195 -11.80 -2.94 -1.20
C GLY A 195 -11.25 -4.36 -1.05
N LEU A 196 -10.17 -4.71 -1.77
CA LEU A 196 -9.44 -5.98 -1.67
C LEU A 196 -8.17 -5.83 -0.82
N SER A 197 -8.27 -5.19 0.34
CA SER A 197 -7.12 -5.02 1.22
C SER A 197 -6.56 -6.38 1.71
N GLN A 198 -5.28 -6.41 2.11
CA GLN A 198 -4.53 -7.60 2.52
C GLN A 198 -5.21 -8.47 3.60
N ARG A 199 -6.15 -7.92 4.36
CA ARG A 199 -6.89 -8.63 5.43
C ARG A 199 -8.34 -8.95 5.07
N THR A 200 -8.84 -8.45 3.92
CA THR A 200 -10.24 -8.62 3.50
C THR A 200 -10.46 -9.95 2.78
N TYR A 201 -9.38 -10.67 2.46
CA TYR A 201 -9.44 -12.03 1.94
C TYR A 201 -9.98 -12.96 3.03
N THR A 202 -11.29 -13.18 3.01
CA THR A 202 -11.93 -14.24 3.79
C THR A 202 -11.64 -15.59 3.13
N VAL A 203 -10.35 -15.90 2.93
CA VAL A 203 -9.94 -17.28 2.71
C VAL A 203 -10.06 -17.92 4.09
N VAL A 204 -11.18 -18.60 4.33
CA VAL A 204 -11.39 -19.33 5.57
C VAL A 204 -10.51 -20.56 5.55
N GLY A 205 -9.36 -20.49 6.23
CA GLY A 205 -8.55 -21.66 6.48
C GLY A 205 -9.26 -22.64 7.41
N GLN A 206 -8.85 -23.90 7.38
CA GLN A 206 -9.26 -24.89 8.36
C GLN A 206 -8.88 -24.41 9.77
N GLY A 207 -9.86 -24.30 10.69
CA GLY A 207 -9.67 -23.81 12.07
C GLY A 207 -9.79 -22.29 12.28
N LEU A 208 -9.96 -21.48 11.21
CA LEU A 208 -10.17 -20.03 11.35
C LEU A 208 -11.53 -19.68 11.98
N VAL A 209 -12.51 -20.58 11.88
CA VAL A 209 -13.83 -20.42 12.52
C VAL A 209 -13.71 -20.47 14.04
N ASP A 210 -12.94 -21.43 14.57
CA ASP A 210 -12.67 -21.55 16.01
C ASP A 210 -11.77 -20.40 16.51
N ALA A 211 -10.82 -19.97 15.67
CA ALA A 211 -10.00 -18.79 15.94
C ALA A 211 -10.85 -17.51 16.03
N ALA A 212 -11.82 -17.32 15.13
CA ALA A 212 -12.71 -16.15 15.14
C ALA A 212 -13.53 -16.03 16.44
N LEU A 213 -13.96 -17.17 16.99
CA LEU A 213 -14.68 -17.23 18.26
C LEU A 213 -13.76 -16.92 19.46
N SER A 214 -12.46 -17.22 19.36
CA SER A 214 -11.46 -17.00 20.40
C SER A 214 -10.69 -15.67 20.31
N LEU A 215 -11.00 -14.82 19.31
CA LEU A 215 -10.34 -13.52 19.13
C LEU A 215 -10.55 -12.59 20.33
N ARG A 216 -9.49 -11.87 20.67
CA ARG A 216 -9.56 -10.81 21.68
C ARG A 216 -10.46 -9.67 21.19
N PRO A 217 -11.12 -8.92 22.10
CA PRO A 217 -12.01 -7.81 21.72
C PRO A 217 -11.38 -6.80 20.73
N GLN A 218 -10.08 -6.53 20.89
CA GLN A 218 -9.33 -5.60 20.04
C GLN A 218 -9.17 -6.14 18.61
N GLU A 219 -8.84 -7.43 18.46
CA GLU A 219 -8.68 -8.10 17.16
C GLU A 219 -10.04 -8.19 16.45
N ARG A 220 -11.10 -8.47 17.21
CA ARG A 220 -12.47 -8.51 16.69
C ARG A 220 -12.94 -7.14 16.19
N ARG A 221 -12.62 -6.06 16.92
CA ARG A 221 -12.92 -4.68 16.49
C ARG A 221 -12.26 -4.36 15.15
N ALA A 222 -11.01 -4.77 14.95
CA ALA A 222 -10.32 -4.54 13.68
C ALA A 222 -11.04 -5.21 12.50
N LEU A 223 -11.56 -6.44 12.68
CA LEU A 223 -12.35 -7.13 11.66
C LEU A 223 -13.64 -6.37 11.31
N PHE A 224 -14.33 -5.82 12.31
CA PHE A 224 -15.54 -5.01 12.08
C PHE A 224 -15.24 -3.68 11.39
N GLU A 225 -14.18 -2.99 11.79
CA GLU A 225 -13.75 -1.73 11.19
C GLU A 225 -13.34 -1.92 9.72
N GLU A 226 -12.73 -3.05 9.40
CA GLU A 226 -12.42 -3.47 8.04
C GLU A 226 -13.68 -3.82 7.25
N ALA A 227 -14.59 -4.60 7.84
CA ALA A 227 -15.88 -4.90 7.22
C ALA A 227 -16.73 -3.64 6.96
N ALA A 228 -16.52 -2.58 7.73
CA ALA A 228 -17.14 -1.26 7.54
C ALA A 228 -16.40 -0.37 6.54
N GLY A 229 -15.21 -0.76 6.05
CA GLY A 229 -14.40 0.03 5.12
C GLY A 229 -13.71 1.26 5.73
N ILE A 230 -13.68 1.37 7.07
CA ILE A 230 -13.17 2.55 7.78
C ILE A 230 -11.64 2.50 7.92
N ALA A 231 -11.04 1.31 7.81
CA ALA A 231 -9.61 1.07 7.99
C ALA A 231 -8.73 1.96 7.08
N VAL A 232 -9.11 2.14 5.81
CA VAL A 232 -8.35 2.97 4.84
C VAL A 232 -8.32 4.43 5.28
N TYR A 233 -9.45 4.97 5.72
CA TYR A 233 -9.56 6.36 6.19
C TYR A 233 -8.76 6.59 7.46
N ARG A 234 -8.76 5.63 8.40
CA ARG A 234 -7.92 5.71 9.60
C ARG A 234 -6.44 5.69 9.27
N ALA A 235 -6.00 4.76 8.42
CA ALA A 235 -4.59 4.69 8.01
C ALA A 235 -4.13 5.99 7.32
N ARG A 236 -4.97 6.57 6.44
CA ARG A 236 -4.72 7.88 5.82
C ARG A 236 -4.63 8.99 6.87
N ARG A 237 -5.53 9.01 7.86
CA ARG A 237 -5.50 9.99 8.96
C ARG A 237 -4.23 9.87 9.81
N GLU A 238 -3.89 8.67 10.26
CA GLU A 238 -2.69 8.40 11.06
C GLU A 238 -1.41 8.80 10.30
N GLY A 239 -1.34 8.45 9.01
CA GLY A 239 -0.23 8.87 8.16
C GLY A 239 -0.13 10.39 7.98
N ALA A 240 -1.26 11.09 7.87
CA ALA A 240 -1.28 12.55 7.79
C ALA A 240 -0.84 13.22 9.11
N VAL A 241 -1.30 12.69 10.25
CA VAL A 241 -0.90 13.17 11.58
C VAL A 241 0.61 13.00 11.80
N ALA A 242 1.17 11.84 11.48
CA ALA A 242 2.61 11.61 11.58
C ALA A 242 3.43 12.59 10.72
N ARG A 243 2.99 12.90 9.49
CA ARG A 243 3.63 13.92 8.64
C ARG A 243 3.54 15.33 9.23
N LEU A 244 2.41 15.65 9.86
CA LEU A 244 2.22 16.95 10.52
C LEU A 244 3.17 17.11 11.72
N GLU A 245 3.32 16.07 12.54
CA GLU A 245 4.25 16.06 13.67
C GLU A 245 5.72 16.17 13.20
N GLU A 246 6.07 15.52 12.09
CA GLU A 246 7.39 15.67 11.46
C GLU A 246 7.62 17.10 10.95
N ALA A 247 6.63 17.69 10.28
CA ALA A 247 6.70 19.07 9.83
C ALA A 247 6.84 20.07 10.99
N GLY A 248 6.15 19.83 12.11
CA GLY A 248 6.27 20.63 13.33
C GLY A 248 7.70 20.63 13.87
N ARG A 249 8.30 19.44 14.02
CA ARG A 249 9.70 19.30 14.46
C ARG A 249 10.70 19.98 13.51
N ASN A 250 10.44 19.92 12.20
CA ASN A 250 11.27 20.60 11.21
C ASN A 250 11.18 22.13 11.33
N LEU A 251 10.00 22.69 11.59
CA LEU A 251 9.80 24.12 11.79
C LEU A 251 10.48 24.61 13.07
N GLU A 252 10.39 23.86 14.16
CA GLU A 252 11.11 24.17 15.41
C GLU A 252 12.62 24.28 15.15
N ARG A 253 13.20 23.30 14.45
CA ARG A 253 14.62 23.33 14.08
C ARG A 253 14.99 24.52 13.20
N VAL A 254 14.14 24.90 12.25
CA VAL A 254 14.36 26.08 11.41
C VAL A 254 14.33 27.35 12.27
N HIS A 255 13.40 27.44 13.21
CA HIS A 255 13.30 28.60 14.12
C HIS A 255 14.55 28.72 15.01
N ASP A 256 15.07 27.62 15.53
CA ASP A 256 16.30 27.61 16.33
C ASP A 256 17.49 28.13 15.51
N ILE A 257 17.66 27.64 14.27
CA ILE A 257 18.73 28.09 13.36
C ILE A 257 18.58 29.59 13.04
N LEU A 258 17.35 30.06 12.79
CA LEU A 258 17.10 31.48 12.56
C LEU A 258 17.42 32.32 13.80
N GLY A 259 17.08 31.82 14.99
CA GLY A 259 17.43 32.44 16.27
C GLY A 259 18.95 32.56 16.49
N GLU A 260 19.73 31.61 15.98
CA GLU A 260 21.19 31.64 16.02
C GLU A 260 21.81 32.58 14.96
N ILE A 261 21.27 32.57 13.74
CA ILE A 261 21.83 33.32 12.60
C ILE A 261 21.48 34.82 12.67
N ALA A 262 20.25 35.18 13.05
CA ALA A 262 19.80 36.58 13.11
C ALA A 262 20.72 37.51 13.94
N PRO A 263 21.16 37.16 15.17
CA PRO A 263 22.08 38.00 15.92
C PRO A 263 23.49 38.03 15.31
N ARG A 264 23.94 36.95 14.66
CA ARG A 264 25.22 36.95 13.93
C ARG A 264 25.20 37.93 12.77
N LEU A 265 24.11 37.93 12.00
CA LEU A 265 23.91 38.86 10.89
C LEU A 265 23.96 40.32 11.37
N LYS A 266 23.21 40.66 12.42
CA LYS A 266 23.23 42.02 13.02
C LYS A 266 24.63 42.46 13.47
N ARG A 267 25.42 41.55 14.04
CA ARG A 267 26.82 41.83 14.43
C ARG A 267 27.70 42.10 13.20
N LEU A 268 27.56 41.29 12.15
CA LEU A 268 28.31 41.46 10.90
C LEU A 268 27.94 42.77 10.19
N GLU A 269 26.67 43.15 10.17
CA GLU A 269 26.22 44.45 9.65
C GLU A 269 26.86 45.62 10.40
N ALA A 270 26.89 45.56 11.74
CA ALA A 270 27.55 46.59 12.55
C ALA A 270 29.06 46.64 12.30
N GLN A 271 29.72 45.49 12.11
CA GLN A 271 31.14 45.43 11.76
C GLN A 271 31.42 46.02 10.37
N ALA A 272 30.59 45.71 9.38
CA ALA A 272 30.69 46.26 8.03
C ALA A 272 30.52 47.79 8.03
N ALA A 273 29.55 48.32 8.78
CA ALA A 273 29.36 49.77 8.92
C ALA A 273 30.57 50.46 9.55
N ARG A 274 31.16 49.87 10.60
CA ARG A 274 32.40 50.37 11.22
C ARG A 274 33.59 50.35 10.25
N PHE A 275 33.72 49.28 9.47
CA PHE A 275 34.78 49.16 8.47
C PHE A 275 34.65 50.22 7.37
N GLN A 276 33.44 50.48 6.88
CA GLN A 276 33.19 51.55 5.90
C GLN A 276 33.53 52.94 6.46
N GLN A 277 33.23 53.20 7.74
CA GLN A 277 33.64 54.45 8.39
C GLN A 277 35.16 54.55 8.50
N TYR A 278 35.82 53.47 8.92
CA TYR A 278 37.28 53.39 8.97
C TYR A 278 37.91 53.67 7.60
N GLU A 279 37.41 53.09 6.52
CA GLU A 279 37.93 53.34 5.17
C GLU A 279 37.82 54.82 4.78
N ARG A 280 36.66 55.46 5.05
CA ARG A 280 36.47 56.90 4.77
C ARG A 280 37.46 57.77 5.54
N VAL A 281 37.61 57.52 6.84
CA VAL A 281 38.52 58.28 7.70
C VAL A 281 39.98 58.05 7.30
N SER A 282 40.36 56.80 7.00
CA SER A 282 41.70 56.42 6.55
C SER A 282 42.04 57.07 5.20
N ALA A 283 41.11 57.09 4.25
CA ALA A 283 41.28 57.78 2.98
C ALA A 283 41.45 59.30 3.15
N HIS A 284 40.64 59.91 4.03
CA HIS A 284 40.75 61.34 4.35
C HIS A 284 42.09 61.67 5.01
N LEU A 285 42.51 60.87 5.99
CA LEU A 285 43.80 61.01 6.66
C LEU A 285 44.96 60.90 5.66
N LYS A 286 44.95 59.88 4.78
CA LYS A 286 45.96 59.73 3.73
C LYS A 286 46.02 60.95 2.80
N ARG A 287 44.87 61.53 2.45
CA ARG A 287 44.81 62.75 1.63
C ARG A 287 45.45 63.94 2.34
N LEU A 288 45.11 64.17 3.61
CA LEU A 288 45.67 65.25 4.42
C LEU A 288 47.17 65.08 4.64
N GLN A 289 47.62 63.86 4.95
CA GLN A 289 49.04 63.54 5.09
C GLN A 289 49.81 63.84 3.81
N ARG A 290 49.30 63.40 2.64
CA ARG A 290 49.93 63.71 1.35
C ARG A 290 50.04 65.21 1.10
N ALA A 291 49.00 65.99 1.40
CA ALA A 291 49.03 67.44 1.27
C ALA A 291 50.06 68.08 2.23
N TRP A 292 50.08 67.67 3.49
CA TRP A 292 51.00 68.18 4.50
C TRP A 292 52.46 67.86 4.16
N TYR A 293 52.77 66.58 3.91
CA TYR A 293 54.12 66.17 3.51
C TYR A 293 54.55 66.79 2.18
N GLY A 294 53.63 66.92 1.22
CA GLY A 294 53.92 67.58 -0.06
C GLY A 294 54.27 69.06 0.10
N TYR A 295 53.55 69.78 0.97
CA TYR A 295 53.86 71.18 1.30
C TYR A 295 55.24 71.34 1.94
N HIS A 296 55.52 70.55 2.99
CA HIS A 296 56.82 70.59 3.69
C HIS A 296 57.98 70.18 2.79
N TRP A 297 57.78 69.19 1.93
CA TRP A 297 58.77 68.79 0.92
C TRP A 297 59.09 69.93 -0.05
N GLY A 298 58.08 70.65 -0.53
CA GLY A 298 58.25 71.82 -1.39
C GLY A 298 59.06 72.93 -0.71
N GLN A 299 58.71 73.28 0.53
CA GLN A 299 59.47 74.26 1.31
C GLN A 299 60.94 73.85 1.52
N ALA A 300 61.18 72.57 1.84
CA ALA A 300 62.54 72.05 2.01
C ALA A 300 63.35 72.12 0.71
N GLN A 301 62.73 71.86 -0.46
CA GLN A 301 63.39 71.97 -1.75
C GLN A 301 63.73 73.41 -2.13
N GLU A 302 62.85 74.38 -1.82
CA GLU A 302 63.13 75.80 -2.04
C GLU A 302 64.30 76.26 -1.17
N ALA A 303 64.34 75.87 0.10
CA ALA A 303 65.43 76.18 1.02
C ALA A 303 66.78 75.58 0.61
N LEU A 304 66.79 74.45 -0.13
CA LEU A 304 68.00 73.83 -0.68
C LEU A 304 68.49 74.48 -1.99
N ARG A 305 67.62 75.23 -2.68
CA ARG A 305 67.94 75.89 -3.96
C ARG A 305 68.36 77.36 -3.78
N ALA A 306 67.98 77.99 -2.67
CA ALA A 306 68.42 79.32 -2.25
C ALA A 306 69.81 79.25 -1.61
#